data_AF-A0A7Y4JJ79-F1
#
_entry.id   AF-A0A7Y4JJ79-F1
#
_cell.length_a   1.000
_cell.length_b   1.000
_cell.length_c   1.000
_cell.angle_alpha   90.00
_cell.angle_beta   90.00
_cell.angle_gamma   90.00
#
_symmetry.space_group_name_H-M   'P 1'
#
loop_
_entity.id
_entity.type
_entity.pdbx_description
1 polymer ?
#
loop_
_entity_poly.entity_id
_entity_poly.type
_entity_poly.pdbx_seq_one_letter_code
_entity_poly.pdbx_strand_id
1 'polypeptide(L)'
;MADARTDKPSSTEEEYFAREEIEKKRKLALEQAAASAAQQREELKKLHWMKCPKCGMDLQTLKQGNVEIETCFNCHGIFLDAGELDQLVAQHGHEGSGKVMGAILNLFKKK
;
A
#
# COMPACT_ATOMS: atom_id res chain seq x y z
N MET A 1 23.84 -71.22 17.31
CA MET A 1 24.63 -70.04 16.84
C MET A 1 23.60 -69.07 16.28
N ALA A 2 23.06 -68.17 17.10
CA ALA A 2 23.57 -66.83 17.45
C ALA A 2 22.61 -65.77 16.87
N ASP A 3 21.65 -65.38 17.71
CA ASP A 3 21.01 -64.07 17.85
C ASP A 3 20.82 -63.21 16.58
N ALA A 4 19.65 -63.33 15.96
CA ALA A 4 19.11 -62.32 15.06
C ALA A 4 18.58 -61.14 15.90
N ARG A 5 19.49 -60.28 16.39
CA ARG A 5 19.11 -58.99 16.97
C ARG A 5 18.54 -58.14 15.86
N THR A 6 17.23 -57.99 15.89
CA THR A 6 16.50 -57.08 15.03
C THR A 6 16.73 -55.67 15.55
N ASP A 7 17.93 -55.14 15.38
CA ASP A 7 18.18 -53.72 15.59
C ASP A 7 17.80 -53.03 14.27
N LYS A 8 16.51 -52.70 14.16
CA LYS A 8 16.03 -51.89 13.05
C LYS A 8 15.95 -50.45 13.56
N PRO A 9 16.96 -49.59 13.32
CA PRO A 9 16.91 -48.18 13.70
C PRO A 9 15.85 -47.37 12.90
N SER A 10 15.09 -48.01 12.01
CA SER A 10 14.28 -47.39 10.95
C SER A 10 12.90 -46.88 11.39
N SER A 11 12.76 -46.20 12.53
CA SER A 11 11.47 -45.58 12.87
C SER A 11 11.63 -44.20 13.51
N THR A 12 12.60 -44.04 14.41
CA THR A 12 12.78 -42.78 15.15
C THR A 12 13.41 -41.69 14.28
N GLU A 13 14.39 -42.05 13.44
CA GLU A 13 15.08 -41.11 12.54
C GLU A 13 14.15 -40.70 11.37
N GLU A 14 13.43 -41.65 10.77
CA GLU A 14 12.49 -41.39 9.67
C GLU A 14 11.35 -40.46 10.08
N GLU A 15 10.75 -40.68 11.25
CA GLU A 15 9.73 -39.77 11.81
C GLU A 15 10.29 -38.39 12.14
N TYR A 16 11.53 -38.33 12.62
CA TYR A 16 12.21 -37.06 12.90
C TYR A 16 12.41 -36.25 11.62
N PHE A 17 12.92 -36.87 10.55
CA PHE A 17 13.08 -36.22 9.25
C PHE A 17 11.73 -35.77 8.66
N ALA A 18 10.68 -36.60 8.76
CA ALA A 18 9.35 -36.24 8.29
C ALA A 18 8.75 -35.02 9.02
N ARG A 19 8.94 -34.93 10.35
CA ARG A 19 8.52 -33.76 11.15
C ARG A 19 9.29 -32.50 10.74
N GLU A 20 10.61 -32.60 10.59
CA GLU A 20 11.44 -31.48 10.13
C GLU A 20 11.06 -31.00 8.73
N GLU A 21 10.77 -31.92 7.80
CA GLU A 21 10.34 -31.57 6.46
C GLU A 21 8.99 -30.85 6.45
N ILE A 22 8.02 -31.31 7.25
CA ILE A 22 6.72 -30.65 7.38
C ILE A 22 6.88 -29.24 7.95
N GLU A 23 7.72 -29.06 8.97
CA GLU A 23 8.00 -27.76 9.55
C GLU A 23 8.68 -26.82 8.54
N LYS A 24 9.70 -27.30 7.82
CA LYS A 24 10.37 -26.53 6.76
C LYS A 24 9.42 -26.17 5.63
N LYS A 25 8.59 -27.12 5.16
CA LYS A 25 7.57 -26.86 4.13
C LYS A 25 6.54 -25.83 4.61
N ARG A 26 6.09 -25.91 5.87
CA ARG A 26 5.17 -24.93 6.46
C ARG A 26 5.82 -23.55 6.55
N LYS A 27 7.07 -23.46 7.03
CA LYS A 27 7.81 -22.20 7.11
C LYS A 27 7.99 -21.58 5.73
N LEU A 28 8.40 -22.38 4.74
CA LEU A 28 8.54 -21.96 3.35
C LEU A 28 7.20 -21.46 2.78
N ALA A 29 6.10 -22.17 3.02
CA ALA A 29 4.78 -21.75 2.57
C ALA A 29 4.35 -20.42 3.20
N LEU A 30 4.64 -20.19 4.49
CA LEU A 30 4.38 -18.91 5.16
C LEU A 30 5.21 -17.78 4.58
N GLU A 31 6.51 -18.01 4.32
CA GLU A 31 7.40 -17.04 3.69
C GLU A 31 6.96 -16.71 2.25
N GLN A 32 6.62 -17.72 1.45
CA GLN A 32 6.08 -17.56 0.10
C GLN A 32 4.76 -16.79 0.12
N ALA A 33 3.85 -17.10 1.05
CA ALA A 33 2.59 -16.38 1.19
C ALA A 33 2.82 -14.91 1.55
N ALA A 34 3.71 -14.62 2.50
CA ALA A 34 4.07 -13.24 2.87
C ALA A 34 4.70 -12.47 1.70
N ALA A 35 5.62 -13.10 0.96
CA ALA A 35 6.24 -12.52 -0.23
C ALA A 35 5.20 -12.22 -1.31
N SER A 36 4.30 -13.17 -1.58
CA SER A 36 3.24 -12.99 -2.58
C SER A 36 2.25 -11.88 -2.18
N ALA A 37 1.90 -11.76 -0.90
CA ALA A 37 1.05 -10.68 -0.39
C ALA A 37 1.73 -9.29 -0.54
N ALA A 38 3.03 -9.20 -0.29
CA ALA A 38 3.79 -7.97 -0.50
C ALA A 38 3.83 -7.57 -1.99
N GLN A 39 4.04 -8.53 -2.89
CA GLN A 39 4.01 -8.31 -4.34
C GLN A 39 2.62 -7.84 -4.80
N GLN A 40 1.55 -8.48 -4.33
CA GLN A 40 0.18 -8.08 -4.63
C GLN A 40 -0.12 -6.66 -4.18
N ARG A 41 0.31 -6.27 -2.97
CA ARG A 41 0.13 -4.90 -2.46
C ARG A 41 0.82 -3.86 -3.35
N GLU A 42 2.05 -4.14 -3.77
CA GLU A 42 2.82 -3.24 -4.63
C GLU A 42 2.18 -3.10 -6.02
N GLU A 43 1.67 -4.20 -6.58
CA GLU A 43 0.97 -4.18 -7.86
C GLU A 43 -0.35 -3.41 -7.79
N LEU A 44 -1.13 -3.58 -6.72
CA LEU A 44 -2.34 -2.78 -6.49
C LEU A 44 -2.00 -1.30 -6.34
N LYS A 45 -0.93 -0.94 -5.61
CA LYS A 45 -0.47 0.45 -5.47
C LYS A 45 -0.17 1.08 -6.82
N LYS A 46 0.52 0.36 -7.70
CA LYS A 46 0.83 0.83 -9.06
C LYS A 46 -0.42 0.98 -9.91
N LEU A 47 -1.39 0.07 -9.79
CA LEU A 47 -2.62 0.10 -10.58
C LEU A 47 -3.45 1.37 -10.35
N HIS A 48 -3.52 1.84 -9.10
CA HIS A 48 -4.30 3.03 -8.74
C HIS A 48 -3.47 4.31 -8.59
N TRP A 49 -2.15 4.26 -8.83
CA TRP A 49 -1.28 5.43 -8.77
C TRP A 49 -1.70 6.49 -9.81
N MET A 50 -1.83 7.76 -9.41
CA MET A 50 -2.33 8.86 -10.26
C MET A 50 -3.72 8.61 -10.89
N LYS A 51 -4.53 7.72 -10.30
CA LYS A 51 -5.90 7.47 -10.73
C LYS A 51 -6.88 8.04 -9.72
N CYS A 52 -7.94 8.66 -10.23
CA CYS A 52 -9.01 9.19 -9.40
C CYS A 52 -9.75 8.04 -8.69
N PRO A 53 -9.79 7.99 -7.35
CA PRO A 53 -10.48 6.94 -6.60
C PRO A 53 -12.01 6.95 -6.78
N LYS A 54 -12.59 8.06 -7.30
CA LYS A 54 -14.03 8.17 -7.54
C LYS A 54 -14.46 7.57 -8.89
N CYS A 55 -13.65 7.73 -9.95
CA CYS A 55 -14.07 7.37 -11.30
C CYS A 55 -13.00 6.65 -12.15
N GLY A 56 -11.79 6.43 -11.63
CA GLY A 56 -10.71 5.70 -12.30
C GLY A 56 -9.96 6.47 -13.40
N MET A 57 -10.36 7.71 -13.71
CA MET A 57 -9.66 8.57 -14.69
C MET A 57 -8.30 9.04 -14.17
N ASP A 58 -7.38 9.37 -15.08
CA ASP A 58 -6.08 9.97 -14.73
C ASP A 58 -6.25 11.31 -14.01
N LEU A 59 -5.44 11.48 -12.97
CA LEU A 59 -5.24 12.76 -12.30
C LEU A 59 -4.22 13.59 -13.07
N GLN A 60 -4.40 14.91 -13.04
CA GLN A 60 -3.46 15.86 -13.61
C GLN A 60 -2.94 16.79 -12.52
N THR A 61 -1.64 17.01 -12.53
CA THR A 61 -0.98 17.92 -11.60
C THR A 61 -1.14 19.36 -12.07
N LEU A 62 -1.71 20.19 -11.20
CA LEU A 62 -1.81 21.64 -11.36
C LEU A 62 -0.95 22.32 -10.30
N LYS A 63 -0.15 23.29 -10.72
CA LYS A 63 0.68 24.07 -9.80
C LYS A 63 -0.05 25.35 -9.40
N GLN A 64 -0.28 25.56 -8.10
CA GLN A 64 -0.77 26.81 -7.54
C GLN A 64 0.28 27.40 -6.60
N GLY A 65 0.96 28.45 -7.06
CA GLY A 65 2.10 29.00 -6.35
C GLY A 65 3.21 27.97 -6.19
N ASN A 66 3.52 27.63 -4.94
CA ASN A 66 4.50 26.59 -4.60
C ASN A 66 3.87 25.23 -4.22
N VAL A 67 2.55 25.07 -4.35
CA VAL A 67 1.86 23.80 -4.05
C VAL A 67 1.49 23.09 -5.35
N GLU A 68 1.75 21.80 -5.41
CA GLU A 68 1.28 20.91 -6.48
C GLU A 68 -0.07 20.32 -6.04
N ILE A 69 -1.03 20.20 -6.94
CA ILE A 69 -2.37 19.73 -6.62
C ILE A 69 -2.81 18.79 -7.72
N GLU A 70 -3.31 17.63 -7.35
CA GLU A 70 -3.83 16.66 -8.31
C GLU A 70 -5.34 16.88 -8.51
N THR A 71 -5.76 17.04 -9.76
CA THR A 71 -7.18 17.22 -10.11
C THR A 71 -7.66 16.19 -11.11
N CYS A 72 -8.90 15.73 -10.94
CA CYS A 72 -9.58 14.89 -11.91
C CYS A 72 -10.53 15.74 -12.78
N PHE A 73 -10.27 15.82 -14.09
CA PHE A 73 -11.12 16.58 -15.01
C PHE A 73 -12.49 15.95 -15.31
N ASN A 74 -12.68 14.68 -14.96
CA ASN A 74 -13.96 13.99 -15.19
C ASN A 74 -14.96 14.23 -14.05
N CYS A 75 -14.53 14.02 -12.81
CA CYS A 75 -15.41 14.11 -11.64
C CYS A 75 -15.13 15.32 -10.74
N HIS A 76 -14.16 16.15 -11.12
CA HIS A 76 -13.72 17.36 -10.41
C HIS A 76 -13.22 17.10 -8.98
N GLY A 77 -12.68 15.91 -8.74
CA GLY A 77 -12.03 15.57 -7.47
C GLY A 77 -10.67 16.26 -7.37
N ILE A 78 -10.32 16.72 -6.17
CA ILE A 78 -9.05 17.38 -5.86
C ILE A 78 -8.35 16.57 -4.77
N PHE A 79 -7.07 16.28 -4.98
CA PHE A 79 -6.22 15.49 -4.11
C PHE A 79 -4.99 16.30 -3.74
N LEU A 80 -4.67 16.27 -2.44
CA LEU A 80 -3.59 17.02 -1.81
C LEU A 80 -2.79 16.03 -0.97
N ASP A 81 -1.47 16.09 -1.08
CA ASP A 81 -0.57 15.33 -0.24
C ASP A 81 -0.48 15.92 1.17
N ALA A 82 0.12 15.13 2.06
CA ALA A 82 0.31 15.54 3.45
C ALA A 82 1.12 16.86 3.52
N GLY A 83 0.53 17.88 4.15
CA GLY A 83 1.16 19.20 4.31
C GLY A 83 0.99 20.15 3.11
N GLU A 84 0.46 19.71 1.97
CA GLU A 84 0.14 20.60 0.85
C GLU A 84 -1.04 21.52 1.17
N LEU A 85 -2.05 20.99 1.88
CA LEU A 85 -3.17 21.80 2.34
C LEU A 85 -2.69 22.94 3.24
N ASP A 86 -1.81 22.68 4.20
CA ASP A 86 -1.27 23.71 5.10
C ASP A 86 -0.50 24.79 4.32
N GLN A 87 0.29 24.39 3.32
CA GLN A 87 1.00 25.33 2.44
C GLN A 87 0.04 26.19 1.62
N LEU A 88 -1.04 25.58 1.11
CA LEU A 88 -2.07 26.28 0.34
C LEU A 88 -2.82 27.29 1.22
N VAL A 89 -3.14 26.90 2.46
CA VAL A 89 -3.75 27.78 3.47
C VAL A 89 -2.81 28.92 3.84
N ALA A 90 -1.51 28.66 4.01
CA ALA A 90 -0.52 29.70 4.30
C ALA A 90 -0.35 30.71 3.15
N GLN A 91 -0.37 30.25 1.89
CA GLN A 91 -0.27 31.13 0.71
C GLN A 91 -1.49 32.05 0.54
N HIS A 92 -2.68 31.60 0.94
CA HIS A 92 -3.92 32.37 0.83
C HIS A 92 -4.37 33.03 2.16
N GLY A 93 -3.59 32.86 3.22
CA GLY A 93 -3.90 33.32 4.57
C GLY A 93 -3.31 34.68 4.91
N HIS A 94 -4.03 35.76 4.63
CA HIS A 94 -3.88 37.02 5.37
C HIS A 94 -5.16 37.26 6.20
N GLU A 95 -5.03 37.00 7.51
CA GLU A 95 -5.87 37.47 8.62
C GLU A 95 -7.38 37.21 8.52
N GLY A 96 -7.87 36.33 9.39
CA GLY A 96 -9.28 36.09 9.65
C GLY A 96 -9.73 34.68 9.32
N SER A 97 -10.26 33.99 10.34
CA SER A 97 -10.79 32.62 10.34
C SER A 97 -11.82 32.29 9.25
N GLY A 98 -12.32 33.27 8.49
CA GLY A 98 -13.26 33.09 7.38
C GLY A 98 -12.64 32.99 5.97
N LYS A 99 -11.37 33.39 5.76
CA LYS A 99 -10.76 33.42 4.40
C LYS A 99 -10.18 32.08 3.95
N VAL A 100 -9.75 31.24 4.89
CA VAL A 100 -9.21 29.90 4.61
C VAL A 100 -10.25 29.02 3.92
N MET A 101 -11.47 29.00 4.44
CA MET A 101 -12.61 28.35 3.78
C MET A 101 -12.91 28.98 2.42
N GLY A 102 -12.75 30.30 2.25
CA GLY A 102 -12.90 30.96 0.96
C GLY A 102 -11.87 30.51 -0.09
N ALA A 103 -10.61 30.33 0.29
CA ALA A 103 -9.56 29.83 -0.60
C ALA A 103 -9.83 28.38 -1.04
N ILE A 104 -10.20 27.52 -0.08
CA ILE A 104 -10.61 26.14 -0.33
C ILE A 104 -11.85 26.11 -1.25
N LEU A 105 -12.88 26.91 -0.94
CA LEU A 105 -14.09 26.99 -1.76
C LEU A 105 -13.80 27.50 -3.17
N ASN A 106 -12.87 28.45 -3.36
CA ASN A 106 -12.46 28.91 -4.68
C ASN A 106 -11.74 27.82 -5.48
N LEU A 107 -10.97 26.95 -4.82
CA LEU A 107 -10.35 25.79 -5.45
C LEU A 107 -11.40 24.83 -6.04
N PHE A 108 -12.49 24.59 -5.30
CA PHE A 108 -13.62 23.77 -5.76
C PHE A 108 -14.61 24.49 -6.69
N LYS A 109 -14.51 25.82 -6.84
CA LYS A 109 -15.44 26.64 -7.62
C LYS A 109 -14.92 27.03 -9.01
N LYS A 110 -13.60 26.92 -9.25
CA LYS A 110 -12.99 27.09 -10.58
C LYS A 110 -13.39 25.92 -11.49
N LYS A 111 -14.46 26.13 -12.27
CA LYS A 111 -14.84 25.28 -13.42
C LYS A 111 -13.97 25.62 -14.63
#